data_AF-A0A5B6YSL6-F1
#
_entry.id   AF-A0A5B6YSL6-F1
#
_cell.length_a   1.000
_cell.length_b   1.000
_cell.length_c   1.000
_cell.angle_alpha   90.00
_cell.angle_beta   90.00
_cell.angle_gamma   90.00
#
_symmetry.space_group_name_H-M   'P 1'
#
loop_
_entity.id
_entity.type
_entity.pdbx_description
1 polymer ?
#
loop_
_entity_poly.entity_id
_entity_poly.type
_entity_poly.pdbx_seq_one_letter_code
_entity_poly.pdbx_strand_id
1 'polypeptide(L)'
;RLADFEKCDAERALATVELLCRIPSGCAVFAAHALTVPLLVKIILKISDRATEYAAGALLSLCSASKQSQRDAVAAGVLTQLLLLVQSDCTERAKRKAQTLLKLLRDSWPEDSIANSDDFACSDIVPF
;
A
#
# COMPACT_ATOMS: atom_id res chain seq x y z
N ARG A 1 5.24 -11.44 26.40
CA ARG A 1 4.37 -10.63 27.30
C ARG A 1 4.49 -9.14 26.99
N LEU A 2 5.62 -8.45 27.23
CA LEU A 2 5.76 -7.01 26.91
C LEU A 2 5.56 -6.69 25.42
N ALA A 3 6.25 -7.41 24.52
CA ALA A 3 6.11 -7.23 23.07
C ALA A 3 4.68 -7.52 22.54
N ASP A 4 3.90 -8.35 23.24
CA ASP A 4 2.52 -8.65 22.86
C ASP A 4 1.56 -7.50 23.22
N PHE A 5 1.84 -6.79 24.33
CA PHE A 5 1.11 -5.59 24.71
C PHE A 5 1.38 -4.44 23.75
N GLU A 6 2.65 -4.24 23.36
CA GLU A 6 3.04 -3.22 22.37
C GLU A 6 2.36 -3.46 21.01
N LYS A 7 2.22 -4.71 20.58
CA LYS A 7 1.45 -5.07 19.38
C LYS A 7 -0.02 -4.71 19.52
N CYS A 8 -0.65 -5.03 20.66
CA CYS A 8 -2.06 -4.67 20.90
C CYS A 8 -2.28 -3.16 20.87
N ASP A 9 -1.36 -2.37 21.43
CA ASP A 9 -1.47 -0.92 21.46
C ASP A 9 -1.26 -0.31 20.07
N ALA A 10 -0.30 -0.85 19.30
CA ALA A 10 -0.14 -0.48 17.90
C ALA A 10 -1.39 -0.82 17.06
N GLU A 11 -2.01 -1.98 17.27
CA GLU A 11 -3.26 -2.36 16.62
C GLU A 11 -4.38 -1.36 16.91
N ARG A 12 -4.58 -0.97 18.18
CA ARG A 12 -5.60 0.00 18.59
C ARG A 12 -5.35 1.39 18.02
N ALA A 13 -4.09 1.82 18.02
CA ALA A 13 -3.68 3.08 17.43
C ALA A 13 -3.98 3.10 15.92
N LEU A 14 -3.58 2.04 15.19
CA LEU A 14 -3.81 1.93 13.75
C LEU A 14 -5.29 1.81 13.39
N ALA A 15 -6.07 1.08 14.19
CA ALA A 15 -7.52 1.04 14.03
C ALA A 15 -8.12 2.45 14.12
N THR A 16 -7.69 3.24 15.11
CA THR A 16 -8.15 4.62 15.28
C THR A 16 -7.73 5.51 14.10
N VAL A 17 -6.49 5.38 13.62
CA VAL A 17 -6.01 6.09 12.43
C VAL A 17 -6.84 5.74 11.19
N GLU A 18 -7.13 4.46 10.94
CA GLU A 18 -8.00 4.05 9.83
C GLU A 18 -9.38 4.68 9.96
N LEU A 19 -9.99 4.63 11.15
CA LEU A 19 -11.30 5.23 11.40
C LEU A 19 -11.32 6.73 11.06
N LEU A 20 -10.31 7.48 11.52
CA LEU A 20 -10.19 8.91 11.26
C LEU A 20 -9.92 9.21 9.78
N CYS A 21 -9.14 8.38 9.08
CA CYS A 21 -8.90 8.54 7.65
C CYS A 21 -10.17 8.33 6.79
N ARG A 22 -11.21 7.69 7.32
CA ARG A 22 -12.51 7.57 6.62
C ARG A 22 -13.39 8.82 6.75
N ILE A 23 -13.01 9.76 7.61
CA ILE A 23 -13.69 11.04 7.78
C ILE A 23 -12.95 12.08 6.92
N PRO A 24 -13.61 12.90 6.09
CA PRO A 24 -12.93 13.85 5.21
C PRO A 24 -11.94 14.78 5.92
N SER A 25 -12.31 15.32 7.09
CA SER A 25 -11.43 16.19 7.89
C SER A 25 -10.23 15.43 8.47
N GLY A 26 -10.43 14.22 8.98
CA GLY A 26 -9.34 13.37 9.47
C GLY A 26 -8.39 12.97 8.35
N CYS A 27 -8.94 12.55 7.21
CA CYS A 27 -8.18 12.22 6.01
C CYS A 27 -7.30 13.39 5.56
N ALA A 28 -7.84 14.61 5.53
CA ALA A 28 -7.09 15.80 5.16
C ALA A 28 -5.91 16.07 6.11
N VAL A 29 -6.11 15.94 7.43
CA VAL A 29 -5.03 16.12 8.43
C VAL A 29 -3.92 15.08 8.24
N PHE A 30 -4.30 13.81 8.06
CA PHE A 30 -3.32 12.73 7.85
C PHE A 30 -2.59 12.85 6.51
N ALA A 31 -3.28 13.24 5.44
CA ALA A 31 -2.69 13.47 4.12
C ALA A 31 -1.74 14.67 4.09
N ALA A 32 -1.96 15.69 4.93
CA ALA A 32 -1.09 16.86 5.02
C ALA A 32 0.21 16.57 5.78
N HIS A 33 0.25 15.54 6.62
CA HIS A 33 1.41 15.21 7.44
C HIS A 33 2.39 14.31 6.67
N ALA A 34 3.58 14.83 6.37
CA ALA A 34 4.57 14.22 5.46
C ALA A 34 4.99 12.78 5.82
N LEU A 35 4.95 12.41 7.10
CA LEU A 35 5.36 11.08 7.55
C LEU A 35 4.24 10.03 7.57
N THR A 36 2.98 10.42 7.38
CA THR A 36 1.85 9.50 7.55
C THR A 36 1.92 8.35 6.55
N VAL A 37 2.02 8.66 5.26
CA VAL A 37 2.02 7.64 4.20
C VAL A 37 3.25 6.73 4.31
N PRO A 38 4.50 7.24 4.40
CA PRO A 38 5.69 6.39 4.54
C PRO A 38 5.64 5.49 5.78
N LEU A 39 5.13 6.00 6.91
CA LEU A 39 5.01 5.20 8.13
C LEU A 39 4.02 4.05 7.96
N LEU A 40 2.84 4.32 7.39
CA LEU A 40 1.84 3.28 7.16
C LEU A 40 2.36 2.21 6.20
N VAL A 41 3.09 2.59 5.15
CA VAL A 41 3.73 1.63 4.23
C VAL A 41 4.74 0.75 4.97
N LYS A 42 5.58 1.34 5.84
CA LYS A 42 6.58 0.62 6.62
C LYS A 42 5.97 -0.37 7.63
N ILE A 43 4.74 -0.14 8.09
CA ILE A 43 4.05 -0.97 9.08
C ILE A 43 3.48 -2.26 8.47
N ILE A 44 3.16 -2.26 7.16
CA ILE A 44 2.60 -3.43 6.46
C ILE A 44 3.51 -4.65 6.70
N LEU A 45 2.91 -5.77 7.15
CA LEU A 45 3.60 -7.04 7.44
C LEU A 45 4.67 -6.97 8.56
N LYS A 46 4.72 -5.92 9.39
CA LYS A 46 5.74 -5.77 10.45
C LYS A 46 5.26 -6.02 11.87
N ILE A 47 3.98 -5.80 12.16
CA ILE A 47 3.46 -5.81 13.55
C ILE A 47 2.58 -7.04 13.80
N SER A 48 1.44 -7.10 13.10
CA SER A 48 0.45 -8.18 13.15
C SER A 48 -0.45 -8.12 11.92
N ASP A 49 -1.27 -9.16 11.71
CA ASP A 49 -2.23 -9.18 10.60
C ASP A 49 -3.29 -8.09 10.74
N ARG A 50 -3.74 -7.82 11.97
CA ARG A 50 -4.71 -6.75 12.27
C ARG A 50 -4.11 -5.37 12.00
N ALA A 51 -2.89 -5.12 12.50
CA ALA A 51 -2.18 -3.88 12.25
C ALA A 51 -1.98 -3.65 10.74
N THR A 52 -1.64 -4.71 10.00
CA THR A 52 -1.50 -4.67 8.54
C THR A 52 -2.83 -4.35 7.85
N GLU A 53 -3.93 -4.96 8.30
CA GLU A 53 -5.27 -4.67 7.78
C GLU A 53 -5.68 -3.21 7.99
N TYR A 54 -5.42 -2.66 9.19
CA TYR A 54 -5.71 -1.28 9.53
C TYR A 54 -4.84 -0.30 8.73
N ALA A 55 -3.54 -0.57 8.63
CA ALA A 55 -2.61 0.24 7.84
C ALA A 55 -3.00 0.28 6.34
N ALA A 56 -3.34 -0.87 5.76
CA ALA A 56 -3.80 -0.95 4.37
C ALA A 56 -5.12 -0.18 4.16
N GLY A 57 -6.03 -0.20 5.15
CA GLY A 57 -7.28 0.55 5.10
C GLY A 57 -7.08 2.07 5.18
N ALA A 58 -6.16 2.52 6.04
CA ALA A 58 -5.79 3.93 6.14
C ALA A 58 -5.16 4.42 4.83
N LEU A 59 -4.20 3.66 4.27
CA LEU A 59 -3.59 3.97 2.97
C LEU A 59 -4.61 4.03 1.84
N LEU A 60 -5.56 3.09 1.80
CA LEU A 60 -6.62 3.11 0.80
C LEU A 60 -7.47 4.39 0.88
N SER A 61 -7.80 4.84 2.09
CA SER A 61 -8.55 6.07 2.30
C SER A 61 -7.76 7.31 1.85
N LEU A 62 -6.49 7.39 2.23
CA LEU A 62 -5.60 8.51 1.86
C LEU A 62 -5.34 8.58 0.36
N CYS A 63 -5.01 7.44 -0.27
CA CYS A 63 -4.75 7.36 -1.70
C CYS A 63 -6.01 7.63 -2.53
N SER A 64 -7.20 7.34 -2.02
CA SER A 64 -8.46 7.67 -2.69
C SER A 64 -8.75 9.17 -2.66
N ALA A 65 -8.28 9.87 -1.63
CA ALA A 65 -8.53 11.30 -1.45
C ALA A 65 -7.48 12.20 -2.13
N SER A 66 -6.23 11.73 -2.30
CA SER A 66 -5.12 12.56 -2.77
C SER A 66 -4.18 11.83 -3.72
N LYS A 67 -3.98 12.41 -4.92
CA LYS A 67 -2.94 11.97 -5.87
C LYS A 67 -1.53 12.12 -5.30
N GLN A 68 -1.31 13.10 -4.42
CA GLN A 68 0.00 13.25 -3.78
C GLN A 68 0.28 12.06 -2.86
N SER A 69 -0.73 11.62 -2.09
CA SER A 69 -0.59 10.42 -1.25
C SER A 69 -0.32 9.16 -2.06
N GLN A 70 -0.84 9.05 -3.29
CA GLN A 70 -0.49 7.95 -4.20
C GLN A 70 0.99 7.97 -4.57
N ARG A 71 1.53 9.13 -4.96
CA ARG A 71 2.95 9.30 -5.29
C ARG A 71 3.85 9.01 -4.09
N ASP A 72 3.49 9.53 -2.92
CA ASP A 72 4.24 9.30 -1.68
C ASP A 72 4.25 7.81 -1.31
N ALA A 73 3.13 7.10 -1.51
CA ALA A 73 3.05 5.67 -1.25
C ALA A 73 3.92 4.87 -2.23
N VAL A 74 3.89 5.21 -3.51
CA VAL A 74 4.74 4.56 -4.53
C VAL A 74 6.22 4.81 -4.25
N ALA A 75 6.60 6.05 -3.95
CA ALA A 75 7.97 6.41 -3.57
C ALA A 75 8.43 5.68 -2.29
N ALA A 76 7.52 5.41 -1.36
CA ALA A 76 7.80 4.63 -0.16
C ALA A 76 7.85 3.11 -0.39
N GLY A 77 7.65 2.63 -1.63
CA GLY A 77 7.73 1.21 -1.97
C GLY A 77 6.46 0.41 -1.64
N VAL A 78 5.28 1.06 -1.64
CA VAL A 78 4.01 0.39 -1.29
C VAL A 78 3.69 -0.80 -2.21
N LEU A 79 4.07 -0.74 -3.49
CA LEU A 79 3.71 -1.78 -4.47
C LEU A 79 4.25 -3.16 -4.07
N THR A 80 5.53 -3.23 -3.73
CA THR A 80 6.17 -4.47 -3.26
C THR A 80 5.50 -4.97 -1.98
N GLN A 81 5.20 -4.08 -1.03
CA GLN A 81 4.53 -4.46 0.23
C GLN A 81 3.13 -5.04 -0.01
N LEU A 82 2.35 -4.46 -0.93
CA LEU A 82 1.00 -4.93 -1.25
C LEU A 82 1.02 -6.27 -2.00
N LEU A 83 1.97 -6.48 -2.92
CA LEU A 83 2.12 -7.76 -3.61
C LEU A 83 2.46 -8.88 -2.63
N LEU A 84 3.39 -8.64 -1.71
CA LEU A 84 3.71 -9.57 -0.63
C LEU A 84 2.51 -9.82 0.29
N LEU A 85 1.73 -8.78 0.61
CA LEU A 85 0.53 -8.91 1.43
C LEU A 85 -0.55 -9.77 0.75
N VAL A 86 -0.70 -9.70 -0.57
CA VAL A 86 -1.66 -10.55 -1.29
C VAL A 86 -1.24 -12.03 -1.24
N GLN A 87 0.06 -12.30 -1.23
CA GLN A 87 0.63 -13.65 -1.22
C GLN A 87 0.83 -14.24 0.18
N SER A 88 0.69 -13.44 1.24
CA SER A 88 0.90 -13.88 2.62
C SER A 88 -0.30 -14.65 3.17
N ASP A 89 -0.16 -15.19 4.40
CA ASP A 89 -1.25 -15.80 5.16
C ASP A 89 -2.03 -14.79 6.02
N CYS A 90 -1.92 -13.48 5.75
CA CYS A 90 -2.68 -12.44 6.44
C CYS A 90 -4.20 -12.59 6.18
N THR A 91 -5.00 -11.80 6.93
CA THR A 91 -6.47 -11.84 6.80
C THR A 91 -6.95 -11.59 5.38
N GLU A 92 -8.02 -12.27 4.97
CA GLU A 92 -8.68 -12.05 3.67
C GLU A 92 -9.09 -10.58 3.46
N ARG A 93 -9.43 -9.89 4.55
CA ARG A 93 -9.78 -8.48 4.51
C ARG A 93 -8.57 -7.59 4.21
N ALA A 94 -7.39 -7.91 4.75
CA ALA A 94 -6.15 -7.23 4.39
C ALA A 94 -5.79 -7.45 2.91
N LYS A 95 -5.91 -8.68 2.42
CA LYS A 95 -5.66 -9.02 1.01
C LYS A 95 -6.59 -8.25 0.06
N ARG A 96 -7.89 -8.19 0.35
CA ARG A 96 -8.87 -7.42 -0.46
C ARG A 96 -8.54 -5.93 -0.50
N LYS A 97 -8.17 -5.34 0.64
CA LYS A 97 -7.72 -3.93 0.70
C LYS A 97 -6.47 -3.73 -0.16
N ALA A 98 -5.51 -4.64 -0.09
CA ALA A 98 -4.28 -4.57 -0.87
C ALA A 98 -4.54 -4.64 -2.37
N GLN A 99 -5.38 -5.57 -2.83
CA GLN A 99 -5.79 -5.68 -4.23
C GLN A 99 -6.51 -4.41 -4.72
N THR A 100 -7.35 -3.82 -3.88
CA THR A 100 -8.06 -2.57 -4.21
C THR A 100 -7.08 -1.41 -4.34
N LEU A 101 -6.11 -1.32 -3.43
CA LEU A 101 -5.07 -0.29 -3.46
C LEU A 101 -4.13 -0.45 -4.66
N LEU A 102 -3.75 -1.67 -5.03
CA LEU A 102 -2.98 -1.95 -6.25
C LEU A 102 -3.71 -1.46 -7.50
N LYS A 103 -5.02 -1.70 -7.60
CA LYS A 103 -5.84 -1.20 -8.72
C LYS A 103 -5.90 0.32 -8.76
N LEU A 104 -6.05 0.96 -7.59
CA LEU A 104 -6.10 2.42 -7.46
C LEU A 104 -4.78 3.07 -7.88
N LEU A 105 -3.65 2.44 -7.57
CA LEU A 105 -2.32 2.98 -7.83
C LEU A 105 -1.81 2.70 -9.25
N ARG A 106 -2.56 1.99 -10.10
CA ARG A 106 -2.09 1.56 -11.43
C ARG A 106 -1.48 2.69 -12.26
N ASP A 107 -2.13 3.86 -12.25
CA ASP A 107 -1.69 5.00 -13.06
C ASP A 107 -0.51 5.77 -12.41
N SER A 108 -0.13 5.39 -11.19
CA SER A 108 1.02 5.94 -10.45
C SER A 108 2.18 4.94 -10.36
N TRP A 109 2.11 3.78 -11.02
CA TRP A 109 3.22 2.83 -11.03
C TRP A 109 4.47 3.46 -11.67
N PRO A 110 5.68 3.12 -11.18
CA PRO A 110 6.90 3.62 -11.80
C PRO A 110 6.99 3.15 -13.26
N GLU A 111 7.35 4.05 -14.17
CA GLU A 111 7.29 3.86 -15.63
C GLU A 111 8.08 2.61 -16.12
N ASP A 112 9.14 2.22 -15.40
CA ASP A 112 9.92 1.00 -15.68
C ASP A 112 9.13 -0.33 -15.52
N SER A 113 7.90 -0.27 -15.02
CA SER A 113 7.06 -1.45 -14.75
C SER A 113 6.14 -1.85 -15.92
N ILE A 114 6.00 -0.99 -16.93
CA ILE A 114 5.03 -1.16 -18.04
C ILE A 114 5.74 -1.46 -19.37
N ALA A 115 7.03 -1.14 -19.51
CA ALA A 115 7.82 -1.39 -20.71
C ALA A 115 8.46 -2.78 -20.69
N ASN A 116 7.70 -3.85 -20.95
CA ASN A 116 8.29 -5.11 -21.41
C ASN A 116 7.24 -6.01 -22.09
N SER A 117 7.11 -5.92 -23.42
CA SER A 117 6.44 -6.96 -24.22
C SER A 117 6.77 -6.91 -25.72
N ASP A 118 7.19 -5.78 -26.30
CA ASP A 118 7.13 -5.62 -27.76
C ASP A 118 8.47 -5.79 -28.53
N ASP A 119 9.60 -5.99 -27.84
CA ASP A 119 10.94 -6.02 -28.49
C ASP A 119 11.43 -7.41 -28.97
N PHE A 120 10.60 -8.46 -28.97
CA PHE A 120 11.03 -9.80 -29.40
C PHE A 120 10.75 -10.17 -30.87
N ALA A 121 10.27 -9.23 -31.70
CA ALA A 121 9.90 -9.52 -33.09
C ALA A 121 10.81 -8.83 -34.12
N CYS A 122 12.09 -9.22 -34.21
CA CYS A 122 12.82 -9.19 -35.49
C CYS A 122 14.11 -10.03 -35.41
N SER A 123 13.98 -11.36 -35.43
CA SER A 123 15.07 -12.18 -35.95
C SER A 123 14.92 -12.25 -37.46
N ASP A 124 15.68 -11.41 -38.16
CA ASP A 124 15.85 -11.49 -39.61
C ASP A 124 16.36 -12.90 -39.96
N ILE A 125 15.48 -13.71 -40.56
CA ILE A 125 15.88 -14.95 -41.22
C ILE A 125 16.63 -14.53 -42.49
N VAL A 126 17.95 -14.66 -42.46
CA VAL A 126 18.80 -14.49 -43.64
C VAL A 126 18.47 -15.60 -44.64
N PRO A 127 18.01 -15.29 -45.87
CA PRO A 127 17.84 -16.31 -46.90
C PRO A 127 19.20 -16.66 -47.52
N PHE A 128 19.43 -17.96 -47.72
CA PHE A 128 20.53 -18.52 -48.52
C PHE A 128 20.28 -18.36 -50.02
#